data_AF-A0A1S2L711-F1
#
_entry.id   AF-A0A1S2L711-F1
#
_cell.length_a   1.000
_cell.length_b   1.000
_cell.length_c   1.000
_cell.angle_alpha   90.00
_cell.angle_beta   90.00
_cell.angle_gamma   90.00
#
_symmetry.space_group_name_H-M   'P 1'
#
loop_
_entity.id
_entity.type
_entity.pdbx_description
1 polymer ?
#
loop_
_entity_poly.entity_id
_entity_poly.type
_entity_poly.pdbx_seq_one_letter_code
_entity_poly.pdbx_strand_id
1 'polypeptide(L)' 'MSMNVYYVQPGDTFYELANRFNIPLEALITANDHIDDPDRVAVGTKICVPSPMVTRNPE' A
#
# COMPACT_ATOMS: atom_id res chain seq x y z
N MET A 1 -10.80 -8.24 -4.32
CA MET A 1 -9.74 -7.23 -4.23
C MET A 1 -9.45 -6.66 -5.62
N SER A 2 -9.38 -5.33 -5.73
CA SER A 2 -8.65 -4.68 -6.82
C SER A 2 -7.25 -4.32 -6.32
N MET A 3 -6.26 -4.30 -7.22
CA MET A 3 -4.88 -3.95 -6.89
C MET A 3 -4.51 -2.64 -7.57
N ASN A 4 -4.13 -1.65 -6.78
CA ASN A 4 -3.61 -0.39 -7.32
C ASN A 4 -2.09 -0.36 -7.19
N VAL A 5 -1.42 0.23 -8.18
CA VAL A 5 0.02 0.46 -8.13
C VAL A 5 0.28 1.88 -7.61
N TYR A 6 1.16 1.98 -6.63
CA TYR A 6 1.65 3.24 -6.07
C TYR A 6 3.17 3.31 -6.19
N TYR A 7 3.73 4.48 -6.47
CA TYR A 7 5.16 4.70 -6.51
C TYR A 7 5.58 5.52 -5.29
N VAL A 8 6.47 4.97 -4.48
CA VAL A 8 6.96 5.60 -3.23
C VAL A 8 7.47 7.00 -3.50
N GLN A 9 7.02 7.95 -2.68
CA GLN A 9 7.48 9.34 -2.69
C GLN A 9 8.45 9.59 -1.53
N PRO A 10 9.25 10.67 -1.59
CA PRO A 10 10.14 11.03 -0.48
C PRO A 10 9.36 11.17 0.83
N GLY A 11 9.77 10.41 1.84
CA GLY A 11 9.15 10.41 3.17
C GLY A 11 8.04 9.39 3.37
N ASP A 12 7.62 8.65 2.34
CA ASP A 12 6.59 7.61 2.50
C ASP A 12 7.14 6.41 3.28
N THR A 13 6.36 5.94 4.26
CA THR A 13 6.53 4.65 4.93
C THR A 13 5.35 3.71 4.63
N PHE A 14 5.54 2.40 4.82
CA PHE A 14 4.41 1.45 4.72
C PHE A 14 3.28 1.79 5.69
N TYR A 15 3.62 2.27 6.90
CA TYR A 15 2.62 2.69 7.90
C TYR A 15 1.74 3.84 7.39
N GLU A 16 2.36 4.89 6.85
CA GLU A 16 1.63 6.04 6.30
C GLU A 16 0.80 5.67 5.09
N LEU A 17 1.32 4.81 4.20
CA LEU A 17 0.58 4.32 3.03
C LEU A 17 -0.62 3.48 3.46
N ALA A 18 -0.45 2.56 4.41
CA ALA A 18 -1.54 1.74 4.94
C ALA A 18 -2.66 2.61 5.52
N ASN A 19 -2.30 3.62 6.32
CA ASN A 19 -3.26 4.60 6.86
C ASN A 19 -3.93 5.42 5.76
N ARG A 20 -3.17 5.91 4.78
CA ARG A 20 -3.67 6.71 3.65
C ARG A 20 -4.70 5.96 2.81
N PHE A 21 -4.47 4.68 2.57
CA PHE A 21 -5.36 3.83 1.80
C PHE A 21 -6.43 3.13 2.66
N ASN A 22 -6.43 3.40 3.97
CA ASN A 22 -7.33 2.80 4.95
C ASN A 22 -7.33 1.26 4.88
N ILE A 23 -6.14 0.68 4.88
CA ILE A 23 -5.94 -0.77 4.86
C ILE A 23 -5.04 -1.22 6.01
N PRO A 24 -5.16 -2.49 6.47
CA PRO A 24 -4.24 -3.02 7.46
C PRO A 24 -2.79 -2.99 6.93
N LEU A 25 -1.85 -2.55 7.77
CA LEU A 25 -0.42 -2.57 7.46
C LEU A 25 0.05 -3.97 7.03
N GLU A 26 -0.39 -5.00 7.75
CA GLU A 26 -0.08 -6.40 7.44
C GLU A 26 -0.55 -6.81 6.03
N ALA A 27 -1.69 -6.29 5.57
CA ALA A 27 -2.18 -6.57 4.22
C ALA A 27 -1.29 -5.90 3.17
N LEU A 28 -0.78 -4.70 3.45
CA LEU A 28 0.17 -4.02 2.58
C LEU A 28 1.52 -4.74 2.55
N ILE A 29 2.03 -5.22 3.70
CA ILE A 29 3.27 -6.00 3.78
C ILE A 29 3.13 -7.32 3.01
N THR A 30 2.04 -8.06 3.24
CA THR A 30 1.80 -9.35 2.56
C THR A 30 1.67 -9.19 1.05
N ALA A 31 1.10 -8.07 0.59
CA ALA A 31 1.00 -7.74 -0.84
C ALA A 31 2.35 -7.40 -1.49
N ASN A 32 3.38 -7.11 -0.69
CA ASN A 32 4.71 -6.68 -1.13
C ASN A 32 5.80 -7.47 -0.42
N ASP A 33 5.65 -8.80 -0.35
CA ASP A 33 6.60 -9.75 0.25
C ASP A 33 8.02 -9.72 -0.35
N HIS A 34 8.18 -9.12 -1.53
CA HIS A 34 9.44 -8.84 -2.20
C HIS A 34 10.20 -7.63 -1.63
N ILE A 35 9.65 -6.93 -0.63
CA ILE A 35 10.31 -5.82 0.05
C ILE A 35 10.80 -6.29 1.42
N ASP A 36 12.13 -6.36 1.54
CA ASP A 36 12.80 -6.89 2.74
C ASP A 36 12.61 -6.02 3.99
N ASP A 37 12.58 -4.70 3.81
CA ASP A 37 12.46 -3.72 4.91
C ASP A 37 11.34 -2.70 4.60
N PRO A 38 10.14 -2.87 5.19
CA PRO A 38 9.00 -1.96 5.03
C PRO A 38 9.23 -0.53 5.54
N ASP A 39 10.24 -0.32 6.41
CA ASP A 39 10.60 0.99 6.95
C ASP A 39 11.66 1.69 6.09
N ARG A 40 12.29 0.99 5.15
CA ARG A 40 13.38 1.51 4.31
C ARG A 40 13.13 1.27 2.83
N VAL A 41 12.07 1.90 2.33
CA VAL A 41 11.67 1.77 0.94
C VAL A 41 12.22 2.92 0.10
N ALA A 42 12.86 2.59 -1.01
CA ALA A 42 13.42 3.61 -1.90
C ALA A 42 12.32 4.38 -2.64
N VAL A 43 12.53 5.68 -2.84
CA VAL A 43 11.67 6.52 -3.68
C VAL A 43 11.61 5.94 -5.10
N GLY A 44 10.41 5.91 -5.68
CA GLY A 44 10.15 5.29 -6.98
C GLY A 44 9.94 3.78 -6.92
N THR A 45 10.06 3.14 -5.77
CA THR A 45 9.70 1.72 -5.61
C THR A 45 8.21 1.51 -5.93
N LYS A 46 7.92 0.44 -6.66
CA LYS A 46 6.57 0.04 -7.00
C LYS A 46 5.94 -0.70 -5.83
N ILE A 47 4.88 -0.16 -5.25
CA ILE A 47 4.07 -0.76 -4.19
C ILE A 47 2.74 -1.20 -4.76
N CYS A 48 2.37 -2.45 -4.47
CA CYS A 48 1.04 -2.98 -4.73
C CYS A 48 0.16 -2.69 -3.52
N VAL A 49 -0.84 -1.84 -3.69
CA VAL A 49 -1.81 -1.48 -2.66
C VAL A 49 -3.08 -2.31 -2.86
N PRO A 50 -3.36 -3.29 -1.98
CA PRO A 50 -4.61 -4.05 -2.04
C PRO A 50 -5.76 -3.15 -1.61
N SER A 51 -6.81 -3.07 -2.42
CA SER A 51 -8.05 -2.40 -2.04
C SER A 51 -9.09 -3.48 -1.72
N PRO A 52 -9.67 -3.50 -0.50
CA PRO A 52 -10.94 -4.19 -0.34
C PRO A 52 -11.88 -3.51 -1.32
N MET A 53 -12.54 -4.28 -2.18
CA MET A 53 -13.48 -3.74 -3.14
C MET A 53 -14.50 -2.94 -2.33
N VAL A 54 -14.34 -1.62 -2.26
CA VAL A 54 -15.40 -0.76 -1.77
C VAL A 54 -16.38 -0.82 -2.92
N THR A 55 -17.38 -1.70 -2.80
CA THR A 55 -18.66 -1.48 -3.45
C THR A 55 -19.08 -0.10 -2.95
N ARG A 56 -18.72 0.95 -3.70
CA ARG A 56 -19.34 2.25 -3.54
C ARG A 56 -20.79 1.96 -3.88
N ASN A 57 -21.61 1.69 -2.88
CA ASN A 57 -23.04 1.79 -3.04
C ASN A 57 -23.24 3.25 -3.46
N PRO A 58 -23.67 3.54 -4.70
CA PRO A 58 -24.06 4.90 -5.04
C PRO A 58 -25.35 5.14 -4.24
N GLU A 59 -25.27 5.93 -3.18
CA GLU A 59 -26.47 6.57 -2.61
C GLU A 59 -27.04 7.58 -3.62
#